data_AF-A0A8N1S3I8-F1
#
_entry.id   AF-A0A8N1S3I8-F1
#
_cell.length_a   1.000
_cell.length_b   1.000
_cell.length_c   1.000
_cell.angle_alpha   90.00
_cell.angle_beta   90.00
_cell.angle_gamma   90.00
#
_symmetry.space_group_name_H-M   'P 1'
#
loop_
_entity.id
_entity.type
_entity.pdbx_description
1 polymer ?
#
loop_
_entity_poly.entity_id
_entity_poly.type
_entity_poly.pdbx_seq_one_letter_code
_entity_poly.pdbx_strand_id
1 'polypeptide(L)'
;MHSYDPSKLSSYLMYYDVNNLYGWAMCQLLPYAEFRWMEDIENFDASAIAPDSSTGYILEVDLEYPYHLHDRHTDLPFCPARDKPPGTRQDKLLATLYDKKRYVIHYRNL
;
A
#
# COMPACT_ATOMS: atom_id res chain seq x y z
N MET A 1 17.23 10.45 34.70
CA MET A 1 17.59 11.34 33.57
C MET A 1 19.12 11.56 33.52
N HIS A 2 19.93 10.49 33.44
CA HIS A 2 21.40 10.61 33.40
C HIS A 2 22.03 10.12 32.08
N SER A 3 21.22 9.80 31.07
CA SER A 3 21.64 9.26 29.77
C SER A 3 21.25 10.13 28.57
N TYR A 4 20.74 11.34 28.80
CA TYR A 4 20.39 12.26 27.72
C TYR A 4 21.61 13.06 27.29
N ASP A 5 22.00 12.91 26.02
CA ASP A 5 23.09 13.65 25.39
C ASP A 5 22.49 14.70 24.46
N PRO A 6 22.51 16.00 24.83
CA PRO A 6 21.91 17.06 24.03
C PRO A 6 22.66 17.35 22.71
N SER A 7 23.85 16.75 22.51
CA SER A 7 24.59 16.86 21.23
C SER A 7 24.09 15.87 20.17
N LYS A 8 23.34 14.84 20.58
CA LYS A 8 22.75 13.86 19.67
C LYS A 8 21.39 14.34 19.19
N LEU A 9 21.04 13.97 17.96
CA LEU A 9 19.70 14.20 17.41
C LEU A 9 18.65 13.57 18.33
N SER A 10 17.63 14.34 18.67
CA SER A 10 16.47 13.83 19.40
C SER A 10 15.75 12.77 18.56
N SER A 11 15.48 11.61 19.15
CA SER A 11 14.62 10.58 18.56
C SER A 11 13.27 10.58 19.26
N TYR A 12 12.21 10.45 18.48
CA TYR A 12 10.83 10.38 18.98
C TYR A 12 10.14 9.17 18.33
N LEU A 13 9.41 8.39 19.13
CA LEU A 13 8.53 7.36 18.60
C LEU A 13 7.15 7.98 18.44
N MET A 14 6.70 8.11 17.20
CA MET A 14 5.37 8.63 16.89
C MET A 14 4.37 7.47 16.81
N TYR A 15 3.26 7.57 17.52
CA TYR A 15 2.19 6.56 17.52
C TYR A 15 0.94 7.18 16.89
N TYR A 16 0.52 6.65 15.75
CA TYR A 16 -0.72 7.02 15.09
C TYR A 16 -1.76 5.93 15.32
N ASP A 17 -2.96 6.34 15.72
CA ASP A 17 -4.12 5.47 15.82
C ASP A 17 -5.32 6.15 15.18
N VAL A 18 -5.98 5.43 14.26
CA VAL A 18 -7.15 5.94 13.53
C VAL A 18 -8.40 5.37 14.17
N ASN A 19 -9.23 6.26 14.73
CA ASN A 19 -10.51 5.89 15.33
C ASN A 19 -11.41 5.19 14.31
N ASN A 20 -11.69 3.91 14.53
CA ASN A 20 -12.57 3.10 13.68
C ASN A 20 -12.15 3.05 12.19
N LEU A 21 -10.87 2.73 11.93
CA LEU A 21 -10.32 2.62 10.57
C LEU A 21 -11.18 1.79 9.62
N TYR A 22 -11.60 0.59 10.04
CA TYR A 22 -12.44 -0.28 9.21
C TYR A 22 -13.81 0.34 8.94
N GLY A 23 -14.44 0.97 9.94
CA GLY A 23 -15.72 1.65 9.74
C GLY A 23 -15.62 2.79 8.74
N TRP A 24 -14.56 3.60 8.83
CA TRP A 24 -14.30 4.67 7.86
C TRP A 24 -14.08 4.12 6.45
N ALA A 25 -13.32 3.03 6.30
CA ALA A 25 -13.10 2.37 5.02
C ALA A 25 -14.39 1.76 4.43
N MET A 26 -15.27 1.20 5.27
CA MET A 26 -16.57 0.67 4.85
C MET A 26 -17.57 1.77 4.44
N CYS A 27 -17.33 3.03 4.82
CA CYS A 27 -18.11 4.17 4.34
C CYS A 27 -17.65 4.67 2.97
N GLN A 28 -16.57 4.13 2.41
CA GLN A 28 -16.09 4.47 1.06
C GLN A 28 -16.85 3.69 -0.01
N LEU A 29 -16.78 4.13 -1.26
CA LEU A 29 -17.31 3.36 -2.38
C LEU A 29 -16.48 2.09 -2.59
N LEU A 30 -17.09 0.93 -2.33
CA LEU A 30 -16.45 -0.38 -2.46
C LEU A 30 -17.13 -1.20 -3.57
N PRO A 31 -16.36 -1.96 -4.37
CA PRO A 31 -16.92 -2.83 -5.39
C PRO A 31 -17.74 -3.96 -4.76
N TYR A 32 -18.96 -4.18 -5.25
CA TYR A 32 -19.88 -5.19 -4.70
C TYR A 32 -20.57 -6.08 -5.75
N ALA A 33 -20.59 -5.68 -7.03
CA ALA A 33 -21.27 -6.42 -8.10
C ALA A 33 -20.69 -6.09 -9.50
N GLU A 34 -21.22 -6.76 -10.53
CA GLU A 34 -20.94 -6.49 -11.95
C GLU A 34 -19.47 -6.61 -12.37
N PHE A 35 -18.73 -7.50 -11.72
CA PHE A 35 -17.34 -7.80 -12.05
C PHE A 35 -17.21 -8.34 -13.48
N ARG A 36 -16.39 -7.66 -14.29
CA ARG A 36 -16.07 -8.03 -15.67
C ARG A 36 -14.63 -7.66 -15.99
N TRP A 37 -14.02 -8.42 -16.89
CA TRP A 37 -12.73 -8.04 -17.46
C TRP A 37 -12.88 -6.81 -18.37
N MET A 38 -11.90 -5.92 -18.33
CA MET A 38 -11.83 -4.78 -19.24
C MET A 38 -11.23 -5.23 -20.58
N GLU A 39 -11.86 -4.81 -21.68
CA GLU A 39 -11.38 -5.11 -23.04
C GLU A 39 -10.36 -4.08 -23.54
N ASP A 40 -10.55 -2.80 -23.20
CA ASP A 40 -9.71 -1.68 -23.65
C ASP A 40 -8.69 -1.26 -22.58
N ILE A 41 -7.68 -2.10 -22.35
CA ILE A 41 -6.63 -1.81 -21.36
C ILE A 41 -5.62 -0.76 -21.85
N GLU A 42 -5.46 -0.61 -23.16
CA GLU A 42 -4.46 0.30 -23.76
C GLU A 42 -4.79 1.77 -23.49
N ASN A 43 -6.07 2.11 -23.35
CA ASN A 43 -6.54 3.45 -23.03
C ASN A 43 -6.88 3.64 -21.54
N PHE A 44 -6.51 2.69 -20.67
CA PHE A 44 -6.80 2.78 -19.25
C PHE A 44 -5.88 3.80 -18.55
N ASP A 45 -6.48 4.83 -17.95
CA ASP A 45 -5.78 5.80 -17.11
C ASP A 45 -6.40 5.83 -15.70
N ALA A 46 -5.70 5.24 -14.74
CA ALA A 46 -6.14 5.21 -13.34
C ALA A 46 -6.23 6.62 -12.72
N SER A 47 -5.44 7.58 -13.20
CA SER A 47 -5.38 8.94 -12.66
C SER A 47 -6.57 9.81 -13.07
N ALA A 48 -7.27 9.42 -14.15
CA ALA A 48 -8.46 10.10 -14.65
C ALA A 48 -9.75 9.67 -13.92
N ILE A 49 -9.69 8.66 -13.05
CA ILE A 49 -10.88 8.13 -12.36
C ILE A 49 -11.22 9.03 -11.16
N ALA A 50 -12.45 9.54 -11.14
CA ALA A 50 -12.94 10.34 -10.02
C ALA A 50 -13.02 9.49 -8.72
N PRO A 51 -12.68 10.06 -7.54
CA PRO A 51 -12.74 9.33 -6.27
C PRO A 51 -14.13 8.79 -5.90
N ASP A 52 -15.18 9.42 -6.43
CA ASP A 52 -16.59 9.10 -6.26
C ASP A 52 -17.20 8.37 -7.48
N SER A 53 -16.35 7.85 -8.38
CA SER A 53 -16.78 7.04 -9.52
C SER A 53 -17.64 5.86 -9.07
N SER A 54 -18.74 5.63 -9.78
CA SER A 54 -19.60 4.46 -9.57
C SER A 54 -18.94 3.14 -10.00
N THR A 55 -17.92 3.22 -10.86
CA THR A 55 -17.14 2.07 -11.33
C THR A 55 -15.76 2.08 -10.68
N GLY A 56 -15.41 0.96 -10.03
CA GLY A 56 -14.08 0.72 -9.49
C GLY A 56 -13.28 -0.29 -10.32
N TYR A 57 -11.97 -0.34 -10.08
CA TYR A 57 -11.04 -1.18 -10.85
C TYR A 57 -10.09 -1.93 -9.93
N ILE A 58 -9.83 -3.19 -10.29
CA ILE A 58 -8.80 -4.03 -9.68
C ILE A 58 -7.80 -4.33 -10.79
N LEU A 59 -6.52 -4.07 -10.52
CA LEU A 59 -5.45 -4.14 -11.50
C LEU A 59 -4.47 -5.23 -11.11
N GLU A 60 -4.08 -6.08 -12.07
CA GLU A 60 -2.90 -6.95 -11.94
C GLU A 60 -1.73 -6.26 -12.68
N VAL A 61 -0.72 -5.82 -11.93
CA VAL A 61 0.37 -4.98 -12.46
C VAL A 61 1.74 -5.47 -12.03
N ASP A 62 2.74 -5.20 -12.86
CA ASP A 62 4.13 -5.22 -12.43
C ASP A 62 4.47 -3.86 -11.83
N LEU A 63 5.06 -3.83 -10.64
CA LEU A 63 5.40 -2.62 -9.90
C LEU A 63 6.91 -2.53 -9.73
N GLU A 64 7.49 -1.44 -10.21
CA GLU A 64 8.85 -1.07 -9.84
C GLU A 64 8.83 -0.27 -8.54
N TYR A 65 9.81 -0.51 -7.66
CA TYR A 65 9.99 0.25 -6.42
C TYR A 65 11.29 1.08 -6.52
N PRO A 66 11.21 2.34 -7.00
CA PRO A 66 12.40 3.15 -7.21
C PRO A 66 13.23 3.36 -5.95
N TYR A 67 14.55 3.22 -6.07
CA TYR A 67 15.49 3.37 -4.95
C TYR A 67 15.35 4.70 -4.20
N HIS A 68 15.08 5.79 -4.93
CA HIS A 68 14.94 7.13 -4.33
C HIS A 68 13.72 7.27 -3.37
N LEU A 69 12.80 6.30 -3.37
CA LEU A 69 11.67 6.24 -2.44
C LEU A 69 11.99 5.47 -1.16
N HIS A 70 13.12 4.75 -1.09
CA HIS A 70 13.42 3.82 -0.01
C HIS A 70 13.47 4.55 1.34
N ASP A 71 14.25 5.62 1.45
CA ASP A 71 14.38 6.38 2.69
C ASP A 71 13.04 6.95 3.17
N ARG A 72 12.17 7.37 2.24
CA ARG A 72 10.84 7.92 2.57
C ARG A 72 9.83 6.84 2.98
N HIS A 73 10.00 5.62 2.49
CA HIS A 73 9.05 4.53 2.68
C HIS A 73 9.56 3.44 3.62
N THR A 74 10.74 3.61 4.24
CA THR A 74 11.35 2.63 5.16
C THR A 74 10.40 2.16 6.25
N ASP A 75 9.64 3.08 6.84
CA ASP A 75 8.76 2.76 7.96
C ASP A 75 7.44 2.11 7.51
N LEU A 76 6.89 2.53 6.36
CA LEU A 76 5.62 2.06 5.82
C LEU A 76 5.71 1.78 4.30
N PRO A 77 6.35 0.68 3.89
CA PRO A 77 6.42 0.30 2.48
C PRO A 77 5.03 0.02 1.89
N PHE A 78 4.75 0.62 0.73
CA PHE A 78 3.57 0.29 -0.05
C PHE A 78 3.59 -1.13 -0.64
N CYS A 79 2.39 -1.64 -0.94
CA CYS A 79 2.16 -2.90 -1.65
C CYS A 79 2.83 -4.12 -0.99
N PRO A 80 2.54 -4.40 0.30
CA PRO A 80 3.09 -5.58 0.95
C PRO A 80 2.63 -6.86 0.25
N ALA A 81 3.49 -7.88 0.21
CA ALA A 81 3.22 -9.14 -0.48
C ALA A 81 3.23 -10.31 0.50
N ARG A 82 2.36 -11.30 0.28
CA ARG A 82 2.38 -12.54 1.05
C ARG A 82 3.46 -13.46 0.49
N ASP A 83 4.53 -13.68 1.24
CA ASP A 83 5.66 -14.52 0.82
C ASP A 83 6.41 -15.10 2.04
N LYS A 84 7.36 -16.01 1.83
CA LYS A 84 8.17 -16.64 2.88
C LYS A 84 9.43 -15.83 3.15
N PRO A 85 9.58 -15.24 4.34
CA PRO A 85 10.86 -14.63 4.70
C PRO A 85 12.01 -15.66 4.69
N PRO A 86 13.26 -15.21 4.51
CA PRO A 86 14.43 -16.09 4.55
C PRO A 86 14.46 -16.90 5.85
N GLY A 87 14.64 -18.23 5.73
CA GLY A 87 14.77 -19.13 6.88
C GLY A 87 13.46 -19.53 7.56
N THR A 88 12.27 -19.11 7.08
CA THR A 88 10.99 -19.63 7.57
C THR A 88 10.25 -20.46 6.52
N ARG A 89 9.38 -21.36 7.00
CA ARG A 89 8.47 -22.15 6.16
C ARG A 89 7.08 -21.53 6.01
N GLN A 90 6.77 -20.54 6.85
CA GLN A 90 5.45 -19.90 6.90
C GLN A 90 5.43 -18.65 6.03
N ASP A 91 4.36 -18.48 5.28
CA ASP A 91 4.09 -17.23 4.58
C ASP A 91 3.79 -16.13 5.60
N LYS A 92 4.31 -14.93 5.34
CA LYS A 92 4.01 -13.72 6.11
C LYS A 92 3.67 -12.60 5.15
N LEU A 93 3.01 -11.57 5.66
CA LEU A 93 2.88 -10.32 4.94
C LEU A 93 4.22 -9.56 5.04
N LEU A 94 4.89 -9.39 3.91
CA LEU A 94 6.19 -8.75 3.82
C LEU A 94 6.04 -7.34 3.25
N ALA A 95 6.34 -6.33 4.07
CA ALA A 95 6.48 -4.95 3.64
C ALA A 95 7.91 -4.73 3.12
N THR A 96 8.16 -5.09 1.86
CA THR A 96 9.48 -4.95 1.22
C THR A 96 9.48 -3.81 0.20
N LEU A 97 10.62 -3.12 0.10
CA LEU A 97 10.92 -2.09 -0.89
C LEU A 97 11.42 -2.68 -2.22
N TYR A 98 10.98 -3.89 -2.56
CA TYR A 98 11.36 -4.58 -3.80
C TYR A 98 10.29 -4.43 -4.87
N ASP A 99 10.69 -4.58 -6.12
CA ASP A 99 9.76 -4.73 -7.22
C ASP A 99 8.76 -5.87 -6.96
N LYS A 100 7.55 -5.72 -7.50
CA LYS A 100 6.49 -6.73 -7.43
C LYS A 100 6.11 -7.13 -8.85
N LYS A 101 5.74 -8.40 -9.02
CA LYS A 101 5.26 -8.95 -10.28
C LYS A 101 3.84 -9.46 -10.12
N ARG A 102 2.98 -9.17 -11.09
CA ARG A 102 1.56 -9.58 -11.09
C ARG A 102 0.85 -9.25 -9.78
N TYR A 103 1.10 -8.06 -9.25
CA TYR A 103 0.52 -7.59 -8.00
C TYR A 103 -0.93 -7.15 -8.22
N VAL A 104 -1.86 -7.70 -7.44
CA VAL A 104 -3.28 -7.35 -7.52
C VAL A 104 -3.58 -6.21 -6.56
N ILE A 105 -4.04 -5.07 -7.07
CA ILE A 105 -4.31 -3.87 -6.28
C ILE A 105 -5.61 -3.20 -6.70
N HIS A 106 -6.31 -2.60 -5.74
CA HIS A 106 -7.42 -1.70 -6.04
C HIS A 106 -6.87 -0.35 -6.53
N TYR A 107 -7.48 0.24 -7.57
CA TYR A 107 -6.98 1.49 -8.19
C TYR A 107 -6.84 2.67 -7.21
N ARG A 108 -7.59 2.64 -6.10
CA ARG A 108 -7.57 3.65 -5.05
C ARG A 108 -7.12 3.06 -3.72
N ASN A 109 -6.19 3.73 -3.04
CA ASN A 109 -5.85 3.47 -1.64
C ASN A 109 -6.87 4.15 -0.71
N LEU A 110 -7.32 3.44 0.33
CA LEU A 110 -8.31 3.92 1.29
C LEU A 110 -7.61 4.43 2.55
#